data_AF-A0A920V129-F1
#
_entry.id   AF-A0A920V129-F1
#
_cell.length_a   1.000
_cell.length_b   1.000
_cell.length_c   1.000
_cell.angle_alpha   90.00
_cell.angle_beta   90.00
_cell.angle_gamma   90.00
#
_symmetry.space_group_name_H-M   'P 1'
#
loop_
_entity.id
_entity.type
_entity.pdbx_description
1 polymer ?
#
loop_
_entity_poly.entity_id
_entity_poly.type
_entity_poly.pdbx_seq_one_letter_code
_entity_poly.pdbx_strand_id
1 'polypeptide(L)'
;MLQSLDLFGFKSFVDRTRFDFDPGITGIVGPNGSGKSNVVDAIKWILGDQSPKSMRGKEMTDVIFNGASGRKPAGFAEATLTFNNENQLLPIESSEVQMGRRIWQNGDSEYLINGTTSRLKDIRNLFLGTGSSAYSIIEQGRVGAILKGQPQHPAGGV
;
A
#
# COMPACT_ATOMS: atom_id res chain seq x y z
N MET A 1 -5.65 11.97 9.01
CA MET A 1 -4.47 12.30 8.19
C MET A 1 -3.46 11.16 8.29
N LEU A 2 -2.69 10.88 7.23
CA LEU A 2 -1.65 9.83 7.26
C LEU A 2 -0.61 10.13 8.34
N GLN A 3 -0.29 9.15 9.19
CA GLN A 3 0.68 9.27 10.29
C GLN A 3 1.90 8.39 10.11
N SER A 4 1.72 7.10 9.82
CA SER A 4 2.85 6.20 9.62
C SER A 4 2.59 5.13 8.57
N LEU A 5 3.69 4.58 8.04
CA LEU A 5 3.72 3.34 7.28
C LEU A 5 4.78 2.42 7.90
N ASP A 6 4.35 1.25 8.35
CA ASP A 6 5.19 0.21 8.92
C ASP A 6 5.29 -0.94 7.93
N LEU A 7 6.50 -1.37 7.58
CA LEU A 7 6.80 -2.42 6.61
C LEU A 7 7.65 -3.52 7.23
N PHE A 8 7.35 -4.77 6.89
CA PHE A 8 8.16 -5.93 7.24
C PHE A 8 8.12 -6.97 6.14
N GLY A 9 9.27 -7.53 5.77
CA GLY A 9 9.39 -8.53 4.71
C GLY A 9 8.86 -8.07 3.35
N PHE A 10 8.56 -6.78 3.15
CA PHE A 10 7.93 -6.25 1.94
C PHE A 10 8.99 -5.78 0.96
N LYS A 11 9.18 -6.50 -0.14
CA LYS A 11 10.15 -6.22 -1.20
C LYS A 11 11.53 -5.92 -0.61
N SER A 12 12.04 -4.70 -0.74
CA SER A 12 13.36 -4.32 -0.22
C SER A 12 13.43 -4.16 1.31
N PHE A 13 12.30 -4.17 2.02
CA PHE A 13 12.22 -3.91 3.46
C PHE A 13 12.15 -5.24 4.24
N VAL A 14 13.30 -5.92 4.38
CA VAL A 14 13.39 -7.20 5.11
C VAL A 14 13.16 -7.01 6.62
N ASP A 15 13.81 -6.00 7.20
CA ASP A 15 13.66 -5.65 8.61
C ASP A 15 12.48 -4.69 8.79
N ARG A 16 11.92 -4.64 10.01
CA ARG A 16 10.86 -3.68 10.34
C ARG A 16 11.36 -2.26 10.05
N THR A 17 10.64 -1.57 9.17
CA THR A 17 10.95 -0.21 8.74
C THR A 17 9.71 0.64 8.90
N ARG A 18 9.83 1.76 9.62
CA ARG A 18 8.75 2.70 9.85
C ARG A 18 9.05 4.03 9.16
N PHE A 19 8.05 4.56 8.49
CA PHE A 19 8.04 5.92 7.95
C PHE A 19 7.02 6.73 8.73
N ASP A 20 7.45 7.76 9.42
CA ASP A 20 6.56 8.75 10.04
C ASP A 20 6.32 9.89 9.05
N PHE A 21 5.06 10.31 8.93
CA PHE A 21 4.62 11.35 8.02
C PHE A 21 4.14 12.56 8.81
N ASP A 22 4.89 13.65 8.70
CA ASP A 22 4.48 14.93 9.28
C ASP A 22 3.45 15.65 8.41
N PRO A 23 2.69 16.60 8.98
CA PRO A 23 1.83 17.46 8.20
C PRO A 23 2.58 18.23 7.11
N GLY A 24 1.96 18.32 5.93
CA GLY A 24 2.53 19.04 4.78
C GLY A 24 3.09 18.10 3.71
N ILE A 25 4.33 18.33 3.29
CA ILE A 25 4.97 17.62 2.17
C ILE A 25 6.08 16.73 2.71
N THR A 26 5.96 15.42 2.51
CA THR A 26 7.03 14.44 2.79
C THR A 26 7.75 14.07 1.49
N GLY A 27 9.07 14.21 1.47
CA GLY A 27 9.92 13.80 0.35
C GLY A 27 10.66 12.50 0.64
N ILE A 28 10.54 11.50 -0.24
CA ILE A 28 11.28 10.23 -0.14
C ILE A 28 12.37 10.21 -1.22
N VAL A 29 13.64 10.28 -0.80
CA VAL A 29 14.81 10.39 -1.68
C VAL A 29 15.83 9.29 -1.42
N GLY A 30 16.73 9.05 -2.37
CA GLY A 30 17.74 8.00 -2.29
C GLY A 30 18.17 7.47 -3.67
N PRO A 31 19.26 6.68 -3.75
CA PRO A 31 19.77 6.13 -5.01
C PRO A 31 18.78 5.26 -5.78
N ASN A 32 19.01 5.05 -7.07
CA ASN A 32 18.21 4.08 -7.84
C ASN A 32 18.36 2.67 -7.26
N GLY A 33 17.25 1.94 -7.19
CA GLY A 33 17.21 0.62 -6.55
C GLY A 33 17.10 0.62 -5.02
N SER A 34 17.14 1.78 -4.34
CA SER A 34 17.06 1.84 -2.87
C SER A 34 15.68 1.56 -2.25
N GLY A 35 14.70 1.16 -3.06
CA GLY A 35 13.36 0.80 -2.57
C GLY A 35 12.34 1.94 -2.45
N LYS A 36 12.64 3.17 -2.89
CA LYS A 36 11.71 4.33 -2.82
C LYS A 36 10.32 4.03 -3.37
N SER A 37 10.25 3.48 -4.58
CA SER A 37 8.98 3.11 -5.22
C SER A 37 8.25 1.96 -4.50
N ASN A 38 8.96 1.16 -3.69
CA ASN A 38 8.33 0.11 -2.90
C ASN A 38 7.47 0.69 -1.76
N VAL A 39 7.74 1.93 -1.32
CA VAL A 39 6.87 2.64 -0.36
C VAL A 39 5.49 2.90 -0.97
N VAL A 40 5.46 3.42 -2.20
CA VAL A 40 4.20 3.66 -2.93
C VAL A 40 3.47 2.36 -3.20
N ASP A 41 4.20 1.30 -3.59
CA ASP A 41 3.61 -0.01 -3.81
C ASP A 41 2.97 -0.57 -2.54
N ALA A 42 3.60 -0.42 -1.37
CA ALA A 42 3.04 -0.88 -0.11
C ALA A 42 1.72 -0.17 0.22
N ILE A 43 1.66 1.16 0.03
CA ILE A 43 0.44 1.93 0.23
C ILE A 43 -0.68 1.43 -0.70
N LYS A 44 -0.41 1.26 -2.00
CA LYS A 44 -1.38 0.71 -2.95
C LYS A 44 -1.85 -0.70 -2.55
N TRP A 45 -0.92 -1.52 -2.10
CA TRP A 45 -1.17 -2.91 -1.72
C TRP A 45 -2.08 -3.04 -0.50
N ILE A 46 -1.86 -2.19 0.52
CA ILE A 46 -2.73 -2.07 1.71
C ILE A 46 -4.13 -1.60 1.31
N LEU A 47 -4.20 -0.59 0.43
CA LEU A 47 -5.46 -0.01 -0.04
C LEU A 47 -6.23 -0.90 -1.03
N GLY A 48 -5.75 -2.12 -1.27
CA GLY A 48 -6.52 -3.15 -1.94
C GLY A 48 -6.26 -3.30 -3.43
N ASP A 49 -5.10 -2.84 -3.91
CA ASP A 49 -4.59 -3.26 -5.22
C ASP A 49 -4.22 -4.74 -5.18
N GLN A 50 -4.84 -5.53 -6.06
CA GLN A 50 -4.68 -6.97 -6.13
C GLN A 50 -3.91 -7.41 -7.38
N SER A 51 -3.42 -6.47 -8.21
CA SER A 51 -2.69 -6.78 -9.43
C SER A 51 -1.19 -7.00 -9.13
N PRO A 52 -0.63 -8.20 -9.34
CA PRO A 52 0.82 -8.42 -9.23
C PRO A 52 1.62 -7.48 -10.14
N LYS A 53 1.12 -7.24 -11.36
CA LYS A 53 1.74 -6.32 -12.32
C LYS A 53 1.82 -4.90 -11.77
N SER A 54 0.77 -4.44 -11.08
CA SER A 54 0.74 -3.13 -10.42
C SER A 54 1.77 -3.04 -9.28
N MET A 55 2.11 -4.18 -8.68
CA MET A 55 3.19 -4.34 -7.72
C MET A 55 4.53 -4.66 -8.37
N ARG A 56 4.67 -4.59 -9.69
CA ARG A 56 5.91 -4.91 -10.43
C ARG A 56 6.41 -6.35 -10.17
N GLY A 57 5.48 -7.26 -9.89
CA GLY A 57 5.70 -8.70 -9.74
C GLY A 57 4.92 -9.52 -10.78
N LYS A 58 5.17 -10.82 -10.80
CA LYS A 58 4.44 -11.83 -11.60
C LYS A 58 3.28 -12.41 -10.81
N GLU A 59 3.50 -12.68 -9.52
CA GLU A 59 2.49 -13.19 -8.58
C GLU A 59 2.42 -12.30 -7.33
N MET A 60 1.35 -12.43 -6.54
CA MET A 60 1.18 -11.57 -5.37
C MET A 60 2.22 -11.86 -4.29
N THR A 61 2.71 -13.09 -4.19
CA THR A 61 3.79 -13.50 -3.29
C THR A 61 5.14 -12.84 -3.60
N ASP A 62 5.32 -12.27 -4.80
CA ASP A 62 6.53 -11.52 -5.16
C ASP A 62 6.71 -10.21 -4.37
N VAL A 63 5.68 -9.79 -3.61
CA VAL A 63 5.84 -8.69 -2.65
C VAL A 63 6.64 -9.12 -1.41
N ILE A 64 6.84 -10.43 -1.19
CA ILE A 64 7.65 -10.96 -0.10
C ILE A 64 9.14 -10.84 -0.48
N PHE A 65 9.94 -10.35 0.45
CA PHE A 65 11.40 -10.29 0.28
C PHE A 65 11.96 -11.67 -0.02
N ASN A 66 12.50 -11.84 -1.23
CA ASN A 66 12.97 -13.12 -1.73
C ASN A 66 14.49 -13.37 -1.49
N GLY A 67 15.08 -12.65 -0.54
CA GLY A 67 16.50 -12.77 -0.21
C GLY A 67 17.42 -11.85 -1.04
N ALA A 68 18.60 -11.62 -0.48
CA ALA A 68 19.70 -10.91 -1.12
C ALA A 68 21.03 -11.41 -0.51
N SER A 69 22.17 -10.99 -1.05
CA SER A 69 23.48 -11.37 -0.50
C SER A 69 23.55 -11.19 1.02
N GLY A 70 23.65 -12.30 1.76
CA GLY A 70 23.73 -12.32 3.22
C GLY A 70 22.40 -12.25 3.98
N ARG A 71 21.24 -12.20 3.31
CA ARG A 71 19.91 -12.14 3.95
C ARG A 71 18.98 -13.22 3.35
N LYS A 72 18.40 -14.05 4.22
CA LYS A 72 17.43 -15.09 3.83
C LYS A 72 16.09 -14.46 3.42
N PRO A 73 15.30 -15.15 2.57
CA PRO A 73 13.92 -14.75 2.27
C PRO A 73 13.07 -14.59 3.53
N ALA A 74 12.13 -13.66 3.52
CA ALA A 74 11.16 -13.49 4.59
C ALA A 74 10.05 -14.56 4.46
N GLY A 75 9.51 -15.02 5.60
CA GLY A 75 8.38 -15.97 5.61
C GLY A 75 7.04 -15.35 5.22
N PHE A 76 6.92 -14.02 5.32
CA PHE A 76 5.74 -13.25 4.96
C PHE A 76 6.12 -11.80 4.69
N ALA A 77 5.22 -11.06 4.03
CA ALA A 77 5.24 -9.62 3.95
C ALA A 77 4.05 -9.04 4.72
N GLU A 78 4.28 -7.95 5.43
CA GLU A 78 3.28 -7.18 6.14
C GLU A 78 3.53 -5.70 5.91
N ALA A 79 2.45 -4.95 5.72
CA ALA A 79 2.49 -3.51 5.62
C ALA A 79 1.26 -2.95 6.36
N THR A 80 1.48 -1.90 7.15
CA THR A 80 0.44 -1.27 7.97
C THR A 80 0.51 0.25 7.80
N LEU A 81 -0.63 0.86 7.50
CA LEU A 81 -0.81 2.28 7.29
C LEU A 81 -1.65 2.85 8.43
N THR A 82 -1.12 3.84 9.13
CA THR A 82 -1.76 4.44 10.31
C THR A 82 -2.27 5.84 9.99
N PHE A 83 -3.50 6.14 10.41
CA PHE A 83 -4.17 7.41 10.21
C PHE A 83 -4.56 8.03 11.55
N ASN A 84 -4.26 9.32 11.71
CA ASN A 84 -4.92 10.15 12.72
C ASN A 84 -6.38 10.31 12.30
N ASN A 85 -7.29 9.93 13.18
CA ASN A 85 -8.73 9.96 12.98
C ASN A 85 -9.45 10.79 14.06
N GLU A 86 -8.80 11.78 14.66
CA GLU A 86 -9.40 12.68 15.67
C GLU A 86 -10.64 13.41 15.13
N ASN A 87 -10.61 13.80 13.86
CA ASN A 87 -11.74 14.45 13.19
C ASN A 87 -12.83 13.46 12.71
N GLN A 88 -12.71 12.17 13.05
CA GLN A 88 -13.63 11.09 12.67
C GLN A 88 -13.97 11.06 11.17
N LEU A 89 -12.96 11.29 10.33
CA LEU A 89 -13.12 11.21 8.87
C LEU A 89 -13.35 9.77 8.41
N LEU A 90 -12.77 8.80 9.11
CA LEU A 90 -13.02 7.38 8.89
C LEU A 90 -14.13 6.92 9.83
N PRO A 91 -15.06 6.05 9.37
CA PRO A 91 -16.22 5.60 10.14
C PRO A 91 -15.82 4.51 11.17
N ILE A 92 -14.80 4.78 11.98
CA ILE A 92 -14.32 3.97 13.08
C ILE A 92 -14.23 4.88 14.31
N GLU A 93 -14.84 4.46 15.41
CA GLU A 93 -14.82 5.17 16.70
C GLU A 93 -13.47 5.01 17.42
N SER A 94 -12.42 5.52 16.79
CA SER A 94 -11.06 5.55 17.32
C SER A 94 -10.35 6.80 16.83
N SER A 95 -9.53 7.41 17.68
CA SER A 95 -8.67 8.55 17.32
C SER A 95 -7.52 8.14 16.40
N GLU A 96 -7.21 6.85 16.32
CA GLU A 96 -6.23 6.27 15.40
C GLU A 96 -6.84 5.07 14.67
N VAL A 97 -6.61 4.99 13.36
CA VAL A 97 -7.04 3.86 12.53
C VAL A 97 -5.85 3.28 11.80
N GLN A 98 -5.63 1.98 11.96
CA GLN A 98 -4.60 1.22 11.28
C GLN A 98 -5.24 0.30 10.24
N MET A 99 -4.72 0.34 9.02
CA MET A 99 -5.08 -0.57 7.95
C MET A 99 -3.85 -1.37 7.55
N GLY A 100 -3.95 -2.70 7.56
CA GLY A 100 -2.84 -3.57 7.23
C GLY A 100 -3.20 -4.61 6.19
N ARG A 101 -2.16 -5.17 5.59
CA ARG A 101 -2.26 -6.38 4.78
C ARG A 101 -1.05 -7.27 5.06
N ARG A 102 -1.29 -8.57 5.13
CA ARG A 102 -0.27 -9.61 5.28
C ARG A 102 -0.43 -10.67 4.19
N ILE A 103 0.68 -11.21 3.72
CA ILE A 103 0.71 -12.38 2.82
C ILE A 103 1.87 -13.30 3.20
N TRP A 104 1.60 -14.61 3.23
CA TRP A 104 2.58 -15.65 3.49
C TRP A 104 3.03 -16.33 2.19
N GLN A 105 4.15 -17.06 2.26
CA GLN A 105 4.70 -17.77 1.10
C GLN A 105 3.74 -18.81 0.49
N ASN A 106 2.81 -19.34 1.28
CA ASN A 106 1.79 -20.27 0.80
C ASN A 106 0.65 -19.59 0.01
N GLY A 107 0.67 -18.25 -0.09
CA GLY A 107 -0.34 -17.46 -0.80
C GLY A 107 -1.50 -16.98 0.07
N ASP A 108 -1.60 -17.45 1.31
CA ASP A 108 -2.61 -16.94 2.25
C ASP A 108 -2.40 -15.45 2.48
N SER A 109 -3.49 -14.69 2.53
CA SER A 109 -3.44 -13.25 2.73
C SER A 109 -4.62 -12.77 3.56
N GLU A 110 -4.35 -11.83 4.46
CA GLU A 110 -5.35 -11.19 5.29
C GLU A 110 -5.23 -9.67 5.22
N TYR A 111 -6.38 -9.00 5.34
CA TYR A 111 -6.44 -7.57 5.63
C TYR A 111 -6.66 -7.39 7.12
N LEU A 112 -6.19 -6.26 7.65
CA LEU A 112 -6.24 -5.94 9.07
C LEU A 112 -6.82 -4.54 9.23
N ILE A 113 -7.74 -4.38 10.18
CA ILE A 113 -8.18 -3.06 10.68
C ILE A 113 -7.93 -3.07 12.18
N ASN A 114 -7.10 -2.15 12.68
CA ASN A 114 -6.68 -2.08 14.08
C ASN A 114 -6.21 -3.43 14.63
N GLY A 115 -5.40 -4.15 13.84
CA GLY A 115 -4.86 -5.47 14.19
C GLY A 115 -5.84 -6.63 14.11
N THR A 116 -7.13 -6.38 13.80
CA THR A 116 -8.15 -7.43 13.65
C THR A 116 -8.33 -7.81 12.18
N THR A 117 -8.41 -9.12 11.89
CA THR A 117 -8.65 -9.62 10.54
C THR A 117 -9.95 -9.04 9.96
N SER A 118 -9.86 -8.57 8.73
CA SER A 118 -10.96 -7.96 7.98
C SER A 118 -10.93 -8.40 6.52
N ARG A 119 -11.94 -7.98 5.74
CA ARG A 119 -11.98 -8.23 4.30
C ARG A 119 -11.55 -6.97 3.55
N LEU A 120 -11.10 -7.16 2.31
CA LEU A 120 -10.84 -6.07 1.37
C LEU A 120 -12.03 -5.10 1.23
N LYS A 121 -13.27 -5.63 1.26
CA LYS A 121 -14.47 -4.79 1.22
C LYS A 121 -14.52 -3.83 2.41
N ASP A 122 -14.12 -4.28 3.59
CA ASP A 122 -14.15 -3.47 4.81
C ASP A 122 -13.11 -2.35 4.72
N ILE A 123 -11.91 -2.61 4.20
CA ILE A 123 -10.89 -1.58 3.89
C ILE A 123 -11.44 -0.54 2.90
N ARG A 124 -12.07 -0.96 1.81
CA ARG A 124 -12.63 -0.05 0.80
C ARG A 124 -13.79 0.80 1.35
N ASN A 125 -14.61 0.21 2.22
CA ASN A 125 -15.73 0.88 2.85
C ASN A 125 -15.32 2.05 3.75
N LEU A 126 -14.11 2.06 4.30
CA LEU A 126 -13.61 3.18 5.11
C LEU A 126 -13.49 4.49 4.33
N PHE A 127 -13.45 4.44 3.00
CA PHE A 127 -13.33 5.60 2.11
C PHE A 127 -14.61 5.86 1.30
N LEU A 128 -15.59 4.97 1.40
CA LEU A 128 -16.89 5.14 0.77
C LEU A 128 -17.70 6.16 1.60
N GLY A 129 -17.76 7.39 1.12
CA GLY A 129 -18.53 8.48 1.75
C GLY A 129 -17.68 9.63 2.27
N THR A 130 -16.36 9.51 2.32
CA THR A 130 -15.45 10.58 2.77
C THR A 130 -15.22 11.67 1.70
N GLY A 131 -15.98 11.65 0.60
CA GLY A 131 -15.76 12.50 -0.59
C GLY A 131 -14.45 12.21 -1.33
N SER A 132 -13.65 11.28 -0.83
CA SER A 132 -12.34 10.89 -1.36
C SER A 132 -12.54 9.85 -2.47
N SER A 133 -13.07 10.26 -3.62
CA SER A 133 -13.33 9.37 -4.75
C SER A 133 -12.08 8.73 -5.36
N ALA A 134 -10.89 9.16 -4.97
CA ALA A 134 -9.66 8.44 -5.24
C ALA A 134 -8.61 8.80 -4.19
N TYR A 135 -7.94 7.80 -3.63
CA TYR A 135 -6.57 8.01 -3.22
C TYR A 135 -5.78 8.47 -4.44
N SER A 136 -5.38 9.74 -4.47
CA SER A 136 -4.62 10.32 -5.57
C SER A 136 -3.17 9.83 -5.55
N ILE A 137 -2.98 8.55 -5.90
CA ILE A 137 -1.66 7.99 -6.19
C ILE A 137 -1.37 8.26 -7.66
N ILE A 138 -0.54 9.26 -7.92
CA ILE A 138 -0.09 9.66 -9.26
C ILE A 138 1.29 9.06 -9.49
N GLU A 139 1.38 8.16 -10.45
CA GLU A 139 2.62 7.46 -10.78
C GLU A 139 3.40 8.18 -11.89
N GLN A 140 4.70 7.91 -11.91
CA GLN A 140 5.56 8.25 -13.04
C GLN A 140 5.03 7.56 -14.30
N GLY A 141 4.61 8.33 -15.30
CA GLY A 141 3.94 7.86 -16.52
C GLY A 141 2.46 8.23 -16.61
N ARG A 142 1.75 8.37 -15.48
CA ARG A 142 0.37 8.90 -15.47
C ARG A 142 0.32 10.38 -15.86
N VAL A 143 1.32 11.16 -15.43
CA VAL A 143 1.46 12.57 -15.84
C VAL A 143 1.58 12.70 -17.36
N GLY A 144 2.34 11.82 -18.00
CA GLY A 144 2.47 11.80 -19.47
C GLY A 144 1.17 11.41 -20.18
N ALA A 145 0.34 10.55 -19.59
CA ALA A 145 -0.98 10.19 -20.13
C ALA A 145 -2.01 11.31 -19.95
N ILE A 146 -1.99 12.02 -18.81
CA ILE A 146 -2.84 13.19 -18.53
C ILE A 146 -2.50 14.34 -19.51
N LEU A 147 -1.22 14.56 -19.78
CA LEU A 147 -0.77 15.57 -20.75
C LEU A 147 -1.09 15.20 -22.22
N LYS A 148 -1.29 13.91 -22.52
CA LYS A 148 -1.61 13.41 -23.88
C LYS A 148 -3.10 13.31 -24.18
N GLY A 149 -3.99 13.60 -23.22
CA GLY A 149 -5.43 13.73 -23.46
C GLY A 149 -6.14 12.51 -24.05
N GLN A 150 -5.57 11.30 -23.97
CA GLN A 150 -6.22 10.09 -24.48
C GLN A 150 -7.07 9.43 -23.39
N PRO A 151 -8.42 9.42 -23.49
CA PRO A 151 -9.26 8.64 -22.61
C PRO A 151 -9.02 7.15 -22.86
N GLN A 152 -8.64 6.42 -21.82
CA GLN A 152 -8.56 4.96 -21.89
C GLN A 152 -9.99 4.40 -21.76
N HIS A 153 -10.52 3.84 -22.85
CA HIS A 153 -11.76 3.08 -22.81
C HIS A 153 -11.62 1.90 -21.83
N PRO A 154 -12.63 1.61 -20.99
CA PRO A 154 -12.69 0.35 -20.29
C PRO A 154 -12.83 -0.76 -21.34
N ALA A 155 -11.93 -1.73 -21.32
CA ALA A 155 -12.07 -2.93 -22.13
C ALA A 155 -13.34 -3.66 -21.68
N GLY A 156 -14.43 -3.46 -22.43
CA GLY A 156 -15.60 -4.33 -22.40
C GLY A 156 -15.20 -5.70 -22.94
N GLY A 157 -15.63 -6.74 -22.24
CA GLY A 157 -15.59 -8.12 -22.69
C GLY A 157 -16.97 -8.72 -22.40
N VAL A 158 -17.58 -9.17 -23.49
CA VAL A 158 -18.88 -9.83 -23.64
C VAL A 158 -18.96 -11.12 -22.83
#